data_AF-A0A533RXP7-F1
#
_entry.id   AF-A0A533RXP7-F1
#
_cell.length_a   1.000
_cell.length_b   1.000
_cell.length_c   1.000
_cell.angle_alpha   90.00
_cell.angle_beta   90.00
_cell.angle_gamma   90.00
#
_symmetry.space_group_name_H-M   'P 1'
#
loop_
_entity.id
_entity.type
_entity.pdbx_description
1 polymer ?
#
loop_
_entity_poly.entity_id
_entity_poly.type
_entity_poly.pdbx_seq_one_letter_code
_entity_poly.pdbx_strand_id
1 'polypeptide(L)'
;MASQSAIAEGEVQLVRVLATGKAQSMLVLRDWILVEPSIQGIVVPTREWGTVTAQEIIRLMRIYFPRTFQDLVAYDFLFLAQVDMSFITSEQAQWMHDGIADHGLGA
;
A
#
# COMPACT_ATOMS: atom_id res chain seq x y z
N MET A 1 -2.15 24.78 -2.67
CA MET A 1 -0.69 25.03 -2.51
C MET A 1 -0.13 23.88 -1.69
N ALA A 2 0.44 22.88 -2.35
CA ALA A 2 1.12 21.79 -1.66
C ALA A 2 2.46 22.35 -1.14
N SER A 3 2.65 22.30 0.18
CA SER A 3 3.94 22.60 0.79
C SER A 3 4.87 21.43 0.48
N GLN A 4 5.75 21.61 -0.49
CA GLN A 4 6.97 20.79 -0.55
C GLN A 4 7.77 21.13 0.69
N SER A 5 7.83 20.19 1.64
CA SER A 5 8.80 20.26 2.73
C SER A 5 10.18 20.08 2.10
N ALA A 6 11.00 21.13 2.13
CA ALA A 6 12.38 21.07 1.69
C ALA A 6 13.12 20.12 2.64
N ILE A 7 13.55 18.97 2.13
CA ILE A 7 14.31 17.98 2.90
C ILE A 7 15.66 18.59 3.25
N ALA A 8 15.99 18.66 4.54
CA ALA A 8 17.30 19.08 4.98
C ALA A 8 18.35 18.05 4.54
N GLU A 9 19.47 18.49 3.96
CA GLU A 9 20.57 17.59 3.58
C GLU A 9 21.00 16.74 4.78
N GLY A 10 20.83 15.42 4.67
CA GLY A 10 21.27 14.44 5.67
C GLY A 10 20.15 13.68 6.40
N GLU A 11 18.88 14.02 6.21
CA GLU A 11 17.77 13.25 6.80
C GLU A 11 17.45 12.02 5.92
N VAL A 12 17.69 10.82 6.45
CA VAL A 12 17.39 9.56 5.75
C VAL A 12 15.88 9.33 5.80
N GLN A 13 15.19 9.56 4.68
CA GLN A 13 13.79 9.22 4.53
C GLN A 13 13.64 7.78 4.01
N LEU A 14 12.88 6.96 4.74
CA LEU A 14 12.57 5.59 4.31
C LEU A 14 11.59 5.59 3.14
N VAL A 15 11.77 4.64 2.23
CA VAL A 15 10.81 4.38 1.14
C VAL A 15 9.57 3.73 1.74
N ARG A 16 8.42 4.39 1.62
CA ARG A 16 7.15 3.94 2.17
C ARG A 16 6.39 3.13 1.14
N VAL A 17 6.09 1.89 1.49
CA VAL A 17 5.46 0.93 0.57
C VAL A 17 4.14 0.42 1.12
N LEU A 18 3.08 0.51 0.32
CA LEU A 18 1.85 -0.23 0.55
C LEU A 18 1.78 -1.38 -0.45
N ALA A 19 1.65 -2.62 0.03
CA ALA A 19 1.49 -3.79 -0.82
C ALA A 19 0.14 -4.45 -0.56
N THR A 20 -0.56 -4.83 -1.63
CA THR A 20 -1.86 -5.47 -1.50
C THR A 20 -2.11 -6.56 -2.53
N GLY A 21 -2.83 -7.62 -2.15
CA GLY A 21 -3.09 -8.74 -3.04
C GLY A 21 -3.34 -10.08 -2.38
N LYS A 22 -3.03 -11.17 -3.11
CA LYS A 22 -3.10 -12.54 -2.59
C LYS A 22 -1.92 -12.82 -1.67
N ALA A 23 -2.19 -13.17 -0.40
CA ALA A 23 -1.15 -13.36 0.63
C ALA A 23 0.03 -14.25 0.17
N GLN A 24 -0.25 -15.38 -0.50
CA GLN A 24 0.79 -16.29 -0.99
C GLN A 24 1.65 -15.72 -2.13
N SER A 25 1.12 -14.78 -2.91
CA SER A 25 1.86 -14.11 -3.99
C SER A 25 2.71 -12.95 -3.49
N MET A 26 2.61 -12.60 -2.20
CA MET A 26 3.32 -11.48 -1.60
C MET A 26 4.45 -11.92 -0.67
N LEU A 27 4.75 -13.22 -0.54
CA LEU A 27 5.75 -13.73 0.42
C LEU A 27 7.14 -13.13 0.20
N VAL A 28 7.62 -13.11 -1.05
CA VAL A 28 8.93 -12.52 -1.39
C VAL A 28 8.95 -11.03 -1.10
N LEU A 29 7.89 -10.31 -1.48
CA LEU A 29 7.77 -8.87 -1.23
C LEU A 29 7.73 -8.56 0.27
N ARG A 30 6.94 -9.32 1.04
CA ARG A 30 6.88 -9.21 2.50
C ARG A 30 8.26 -9.44 3.11
N ASP A 31 8.94 -10.52 2.73
CA ASP A 31 10.22 -10.87 3.30
C ASP A 31 11.28 -9.81 2.98
N TRP A 32 11.25 -9.26 1.76
CA TRP A 32 12.09 -8.13 1.37
C TRP A 32 11.80 -6.87 2.19
N ILE A 33 10.53 -6.48 2.31
CA ILE A 33 10.09 -5.33 3.15
C ILE A 33 10.55 -5.48 4.61
N LEU A 34 10.57 -6.71 5.15
CA LEU A 34 10.94 -6.96 6.54
C LEU A 34 12.45 -6.89 6.80
N VAL A 35 13.29 -7.12 5.80
CA VAL A 35 14.76 -7.19 5.96
C VAL A 35 15.48 -5.98 5.40
N GLU A 36 14.89 -5.24 4.46
CA GLU A 36 15.52 -4.09 3.83
C GLU A 36 15.40 -2.84 4.71
N PRO A 37 16.49 -2.34 5.31
CA PRO A 37 16.43 -1.24 6.27
C PRO A 37 16.01 0.10 5.67
N SER A 38 16.07 0.26 4.35
CA SER A 38 15.64 1.48 3.66
C SER A 38 14.13 1.55 3.40
N ILE A 39 13.38 0.48 3.70
CA ILE A 39 11.95 0.37 3.40
C ILE A 39 11.12 0.36 4.69
N GLN A 40 10.04 1.14 4.68
CA GLN A 40 8.96 1.04 5.64
C GLN A 40 7.71 0.58 4.90
N GLY A 41 7.33 -0.69 5.05
CA GLY A 41 6.22 -1.26 4.28
C GLY A 41 5.09 -1.85 5.11
N ILE A 42 3.89 -1.83 4.55
CA ILE A 42 2.70 -2.54 5.04
C ILE A 42 2.18 -3.47 3.95
N VAL A 43 1.83 -4.70 4.32
CA VAL A 43 1.22 -5.68 3.43
C VAL A 43 -0.21 -5.96 3.90
N VAL A 44 -1.20 -5.70 3.05
CA VAL A 44 -2.62 -5.93 3.36
C VAL A 44 -3.20 -6.92 2.34
N PRO A 45 -3.76 -8.07 2.77
CA PRO A 45 -4.36 -9.00 1.82
C PRO A 45 -5.66 -8.41 1.26
N THR A 46 -5.90 -8.58 -0.04
CA THR A 46 -7.18 -8.25 -0.69
C THR A 46 -7.74 -9.41 -1.49
N ARG A 47 -7.22 -10.63 -1.32
CA ARG A 47 -7.75 -11.82 -1.98
C ARG A 47 -7.79 -12.99 -1.02
N GLU A 48 -8.97 -13.55 -0.86
CA GLU A 48 -9.20 -14.75 -0.05
C GLU A 48 -8.54 -15.96 -0.71
N TRP A 49 -7.61 -16.59 0.01
CA TRP A 49 -6.97 -17.83 -0.43
C TRP A 49 -6.16 -18.46 0.71
N GLY A 50 -6.34 -19.78 0.92
CA GLY A 50 -5.55 -20.55 1.87
C GLY A 50 -5.79 -20.12 3.32
N THR A 51 -4.85 -19.36 3.89
CA THR A 51 -4.78 -19.05 5.33
C THR A 51 -5.41 -17.71 5.71
N VAL A 52 -6.02 -16.98 4.77
CA VAL A 52 -6.68 -15.69 5.04
C VAL A 52 -8.11 -15.75 4.54
N THR A 53 -9.05 -15.52 5.44
CA THR A 53 -10.49 -15.50 5.17
C THR A 53 -10.97 -14.12 4.73
N ALA A 54 -12.13 -14.05 4.06
CA ALA A 54 -12.77 -12.80 3.70
C ALA A 54 -13.00 -11.87 4.91
N GLN A 55 -13.40 -12.41 6.06
CA GLN A 55 -13.64 -11.61 7.27
C GLN A 55 -12.35 -11.00 7.83
N GLU A 56 -11.23 -11.74 7.77
CA GLU A 56 -9.91 -11.22 8.14
C GLU A 56 -9.45 -10.13 7.18
N ILE A 57 -9.67 -10.30 5.87
CA ILE A 57 -9.37 -9.28 4.86
C ILE A 57 -10.13 -7.99 5.17
N ILE A 58 -11.45 -8.06 5.37
CA ILE A 58 -12.26 -6.88 5.70
C ILE A 58 -11.74 -6.17 6.95
N ARG A 59 -11.38 -6.95 7.98
CA ARG A 59 -10.80 -6.41 9.22
C ARG A 59 -9.45 -5.73 8.97
N LEU A 60 -8.56 -6.38 8.22
CA LEU A 60 -7.21 -5.86 7.94
C LEU A 60 -7.26 -4.62 7.05
N MET A 61 -8.12 -4.60 6.03
CA MET A 61 -8.38 -3.43 5.20
C MET A 61 -8.82 -2.23 6.05
N ARG A 62 -9.73 -2.42 7.02
CA ARG A 62 -10.16 -1.35 7.92
C ARG A 62 -9.05 -0.81 8.84
N ILE A 63 -8.12 -1.66 9.24
CA ILE A 63 -7.05 -1.31 10.18
C ILE A 63 -5.87 -0.66 9.46
N TYR A 64 -5.46 -1.21 8.32
CA TYR A 64 -4.16 -0.91 7.69
C TYR A 64 -4.25 -0.23 6.32
N PHE A 65 -5.36 -0.37 5.59
CA PHE A 65 -5.50 0.33 4.32
C PHE A 65 -5.74 1.84 4.56
N PRO A 66 -5.21 2.73 3.71
CA PRO A 66 -5.46 4.17 3.79
C PRO A 66 -6.93 4.53 3.93
N ARG A 67 -7.24 5.43 4.86
CA ARG A 67 -8.62 5.88 5.14
C ARG A 67 -8.99 7.14 4.39
N THR A 68 -8.01 7.83 3.84
CA THR A 68 -8.17 9.01 3.00
C THR A 68 -7.24 8.91 1.78
N PHE A 69 -7.54 9.69 0.74
CA PHE A 69 -6.66 9.81 -0.42
C PHE A 69 -5.26 10.30 -0.02
N GLN A 70 -5.18 11.26 0.91
CA GLN A 70 -3.92 11.83 1.40
C GLN A 70 -3.06 10.78 2.10
N ASP A 71 -3.67 9.87 2.85
CA ASP A 71 -2.95 8.75 3.47
C ASP A 71 -2.40 7.78 2.41
N LEU A 72 -3.08 7.62 1.27
CA LEU A 72 -2.63 6.75 0.18
C LEU A 72 -1.45 7.37 -0.57
N VAL A 73 -1.55 8.63 -0.97
CA VAL A 73 -0.46 9.33 -1.70
C VAL A 73 0.70 9.74 -0.79
N ALA A 74 0.59 9.49 0.51
CA ALA A 74 1.71 9.51 1.42
C ALA A 74 2.58 8.25 1.30
N TYR A 75 2.23 7.25 0.51
CA TYR A 75 3.17 6.18 0.14
C TYR A 75 3.96 6.55 -1.11
N ASP A 76 5.17 6.02 -1.23
CA ASP A 76 6.01 6.25 -2.41
C ASP A 76 5.73 5.17 -3.49
N PHE A 77 5.37 3.95 -3.06
CA PHE A 77 4.96 2.85 -3.95
C PHE A 77 3.73 2.08 -3.45
N LEU A 78 2.89 1.67 -4.39
CA LEU A 78 1.74 0.79 -4.23
C LEU A 78 1.94 -0.51 -5.04
N PHE A 79 2.24 -1.63 -4.39
CA PHE A 79 2.35 -2.93 -5.07
C PHE A 79 1.01 -3.64 -5.17
N LEU A 80 0.61 -4.02 -6.38
CA LEU A 80 -0.65 -4.71 -6.67
C LEU A 80 -0.39 -6.17 -7.13
N ALA A 81 -0.52 -7.13 -6.21
CA ALA A 81 -0.16 -8.53 -6.46
C ALA A 81 -1.39 -9.47 -6.51
N GLN A 82 -1.99 -9.63 -7.69
CA GLN A 82 -3.23 -10.41 -7.86
C GLN A 82 -4.38 -9.91 -6.98
N VAL A 83 -4.59 -8.59 -6.98
CA VAL A 83 -5.66 -7.92 -6.25
C VAL A 83 -7.02 -8.50 -6.64
N ASP A 84 -7.88 -8.73 -5.65
CA ASP A 84 -9.29 -8.99 -5.86
C ASP A 84 -10.06 -7.73 -5.45
N MET A 85 -10.68 -7.12 -6.46
CA MET A 85 -11.35 -5.82 -6.35
C MET A 85 -12.65 -5.90 -5.53
N SER A 86 -13.16 -7.10 -5.21
CA SER A 86 -14.36 -7.23 -4.37
C SER A 86 -14.16 -6.74 -2.93
N PHE A 87 -12.90 -6.62 -2.47
CA PHE A 87 -12.54 -6.07 -1.17
C PHE A 87 -12.14 -4.58 -1.20
N ILE A 88 -12.21 -3.96 -2.38
CA ILE A 88 -11.83 -2.56 -2.61
C ILE A 88 -13.09 -1.78 -2.96
N THR A 89 -13.34 -0.67 -2.26
CA THR A 89 -14.47 0.21 -2.60
C THR A 89 -14.20 0.96 -3.90
N SER A 90 -15.26 1.41 -4.58
CA SER A 90 -15.09 2.25 -5.78
C SER A 90 -14.30 3.53 -5.50
N GLU A 91 -14.47 4.10 -4.31
CA GLU A 91 -13.68 5.26 -3.86
C GLU A 91 -12.20 4.94 -3.71
N GLN A 92 -11.85 3.83 -3.04
CA GLN A 92 -10.45 3.38 -2.93
C GLN A 92 -9.83 3.05 -4.29
N ALA A 93 -10.61 2.46 -5.20
CA ALA A 93 -10.17 2.20 -6.57
C ALA A 93 -9.85 3.50 -7.31
N GLN A 94 -10.71 4.52 -7.17
CA GLN A 94 -10.47 5.85 -7.73
C GLN A 94 -9.21 6.49 -7.13
N TRP A 95 -9.02 6.39 -5.81
CA TRP A 95 -7.82 6.88 -5.15
C TRP A 95 -6.55 6.22 -5.68
N MET A 96 -6.55 4.90 -5.87
CA MET A 96 -5.39 4.20 -6.46
C MET A 96 -5.11 4.71 -7.87
N HIS A 97 -6.14 4.87 -8.70
CA HIS A 97 -6.01 5.42 -10.04
C HIS A 97 -5.40 6.82 -10.04
N ASP A 98 -5.98 7.76 -9.29
CA ASP A 98 -5.57 9.18 -9.27
C ASP A 98 -4.21 9.37 -8.59
N GLY A 99 -3.90 8.51 -7.62
CA GLY A 99 -2.59 8.44 -6.98
C GLY A 99 -1.49 8.12 -7.99
N ILE A 100 -1.72 7.08 -8.80
CA ILE A 100 -0.78 6.61 -9.82
C ILE A 100 -0.68 7.59 -10.99
N ALA A 101 -1.82 8.07 -11.48
CA ALA A 101 -1.87 8.93 -12.66
C ALA A 101 -1.31 10.33 -12.39
N ASP A 102 -1.67 10.92 -11.25
CA ASP A 102 -1.54 12.38 -11.06
C ASP A 102 -0.69 12.79 -9.86
N HIS A 103 -0.39 11.88 -8.92
CA HIS A 103 0.26 12.23 -7.64
C HIS A 103 1.62 11.56 -7.42
N GLY A 104 2.16 10.88 -8.43
CA GLY A 104 3.49 10.30 -8.38
C GLY A 104 3.61 9.07 -7.48
N LEU A 105 2.48 8.44 -7.11
CA LEU A 105 2.49 7.13 -6.47
C LEU A 105 2.97 6.09 -7.48
N GLY A 106 4.14 5.49 -7.24
CA GLY A 106 4.62 4.39 -8.09
C GLY A 106 3.72 3.17 -7.93
N ALA A 107 3.53 2.37 -9.00
CA ALA A 107 2.76 1.12 -8.95
C ALA A 107 3.31 0.05 -9.88
#